data_AF-A0A6L8V625-F1
#
_entry.id   AF-A0A6L8V625-F1
#
_cell.length_a   1.000
_cell.length_b   1.000
_cell.length_c   1.000
_cell.angle_alpha   90.00
_cell.angle_beta   90.00
_cell.angle_gamma   90.00
#
_symmetry.space_group_name_H-M   'P 1'
#
loop_
_entity.id
_entity.type
_entity.pdbx_description
1 polymer ?
#
loop_
_entity_poly.entity_id
_entity_poly.type
_entity_poly.pdbx_seq_one_letter_code
_entity_poly.pdbx_strand_id
1 'polypeptide(L)'
;MGLFDGLMGNASELNLADVNKEFSHVLASSETIEKAYKLIRDLFIFTNKRLILVDKQGLSGKKMELHSIPYKSITHFSIETAGTFDLDAEMKIWISSTHTPIEKKFNKSLNIYELQSVLAEYVLK
;
A
#
# COMPACT_ATOMS: atom_id res chain seq x y z
N MET A 1 -26.73 -5.11 -15.23
CA MET A 1 -27.14 -4.18 -14.15
C MET A 1 -26.86 -4.86 -12.83
N GLY A 2 -25.84 -4.42 -12.12
CA GLY A 2 -25.53 -4.84 -10.76
C GLY A 2 -24.88 -3.64 -10.07
N LEU A 3 -25.71 -2.72 -9.60
CA LEU A 3 -25.27 -1.44 -8.99
C LEU A 3 -25.00 -1.57 -7.48
N PHE A 4 -24.69 -2.77 -6.98
CA PHE A 4 -24.58 -3.02 -5.54
C PHE A 4 -23.48 -4.00 -5.09
N ASP A 5 -22.47 -4.29 -5.92
CA ASP A 5 -21.32 -5.12 -5.51
C ASP A 5 -20.13 -4.31 -4.91
N GLY A 6 -20.27 -2.98 -4.81
CA GLY A 6 -19.18 -2.09 -4.39
C GLY A 6 -19.22 -1.61 -2.94
N LEU A 7 -20.19 -2.03 -2.13
CA LEU A 7 -20.43 -1.48 -0.78
C LEU A 7 -20.15 -2.48 0.36
N MET A 8 -19.28 -3.46 0.10
CA MET A 8 -18.77 -4.40 1.12
C MET A 8 -17.24 -4.61 1.05
N GLY A 9 -16.53 -3.71 0.36
CA GLY A 9 -15.07 -3.68 0.41
C GLY A 9 -14.60 -2.74 1.51
N ASN A 10 -13.57 -3.11 2.26
CA ASN A 10 -12.86 -2.19 3.15
C ASN A 10 -12.62 -0.89 2.38
N ALA A 11 -13.03 0.28 2.93
CA ALA A 11 -13.09 1.57 2.22
C ALA A 11 -11.75 2.06 1.61
N SER A 12 -10.70 1.28 1.81
CA SER A 12 -9.33 1.46 1.40
C SER A 12 -8.85 0.56 0.26
N GLU A 13 -9.52 -0.55 -0.04
CA GLU A 13 -9.11 -1.45 -1.13
C GLU A 13 -9.62 -0.92 -2.48
N LEU A 14 -8.76 -0.95 -3.49
CA LEU A 14 -9.05 -0.46 -4.83
C LEU A 14 -9.42 -1.58 -5.79
N ASN A 15 -10.23 -1.24 -6.80
CA ASN A 15 -10.54 -2.15 -7.89
C ASN A 15 -9.27 -2.47 -8.69
N LEU A 16 -8.92 -3.76 -8.77
CA LEU A 16 -7.73 -4.22 -9.48
C LEU A 16 -7.74 -3.89 -10.98
N ALA A 17 -8.91 -3.80 -11.62
CA ALA A 17 -8.99 -3.45 -13.04
C ALA A 17 -8.52 -2.01 -13.30
N ASP A 18 -8.92 -1.08 -12.44
CA ASP A 18 -8.51 0.33 -12.54
C ASP A 18 -7.01 0.48 -12.28
N VAL A 19 -6.51 -0.20 -11.24
CA VAL A 19 -5.08 -0.17 -10.88
C VAL A 19 -4.24 -0.83 -11.99
N ASN A 20 -4.66 -1.96 -12.54
CA ASN A 20 -3.96 -2.59 -13.67
C ASN A 20 -3.95 -1.68 -14.92
N LYS A 21 -5.05 -0.97 -15.19
CA LYS A 21 -5.09 -0.02 -16.31
C LYS A 21 -4.08 1.12 -16.14
N GLU A 22 -3.94 1.65 -14.92
CA GLU A 22 -2.99 2.74 -14.62
C GLU A 22 -1.54 2.25 -14.59
N PHE A 23 -1.26 1.08 -14.00
CA PHE A 23 0.10 0.63 -13.67
C PHE A 23 0.64 -0.54 -14.51
N SER A 24 -0.12 -1.13 -15.42
CA SER A 24 0.33 -2.28 -16.25
C SER A 24 1.67 -2.05 -16.97
N HIS A 25 1.93 -0.82 -17.41
CA HIS A 25 3.14 -0.46 -18.16
C HIS A 25 4.43 -0.48 -17.32
N VAL A 26 4.34 -0.52 -15.98
CA VAL A 26 5.50 -0.61 -15.07
C VAL A 26 5.73 -2.01 -14.51
N LEU A 27 4.84 -2.95 -14.81
CA LEU A 27 4.94 -4.33 -14.37
C LEU A 27 5.89 -5.12 -15.26
N ALA A 28 6.63 -6.06 -14.66
CA ALA A 28 7.35 -7.06 -15.45
C ALA A 28 6.38 -8.04 -16.13
N SER A 29 6.82 -8.72 -17.18
CA SER A 29 5.95 -9.62 -17.99
C SER A 29 5.24 -10.72 -17.20
N SER A 30 5.87 -11.25 -16.14
CA SER A 30 5.29 -12.26 -15.23
C SER A 30 4.88 -11.69 -13.86
N GLU A 31 4.71 -10.37 -13.79
CA GLU A 31 4.27 -9.69 -12.59
C GLU A 31 2.77 -9.36 -12.68
N THR A 32 2.02 -9.70 -11.62
CA THR A 32 0.58 -9.48 -11.53
C THR A 32 0.25 -8.72 -10.25
N ILE A 33 -0.65 -7.73 -10.35
CA ILE A 33 -1.18 -7.02 -9.18
C ILE A 33 -2.20 -7.94 -8.50
N GLU A 34 -1.97 -8.23 -7.22
CA GLU A 34 -2.81 -9.12 -6.41
C GLU A 34 -3.73 -8.35 -5.46
N LYS A 35 -3.22 -7.27 -4.82
CA LYS A 35 -4.01 -6.39 -3.96
C LYS A 35 -3.58 -4.93 -4.15
N ALA A 36 -4.49 -3.99 -3.95
CA ALA A 36 -4.15 -2.57 -4.01
C ALA A 36 -4.97 -1.77 -2.99
N TYR A 37 -4.29 -0.92 -2.23
CA TYR A 37 -4.89 -0.11 -1.18
C TYR A 37 -4.56 1.37 -1.40
N LYS A 38 -5.51 2.25 -1.13
CA LYS A 38 -5.33 3.70 -1.14
C LYS A 38 -5.27 4.24 0.29
N LEU A 39 -4.17 4.88 0.63
CA LEU A 39 -3.94 5.50 1.93
C LEU A 39 -3.92 7.02 1.79
N ILE A 40 -5.01 7.69 2.11
CA ILE A 40 -5.14 9.16 1.99
C ILE A 40 -4.82 9.61 0.54
N ARG A 41 -3.55 9.91 0.24
CA ARG A 41 -3.01 10.27 -1.09
C ARG A 41 -2.20 9.16 -1.76
N ASP A 42 -1.64 8.25 -0.98
CA ASP A 42 -0.69 7.25 -1.44
C ASP A 42 -1.39 5.97 -1.86
N LEU A 43 -0.71 5.14 -2.65
CA LEU A 43 -1.19 3.81 -3.03
C LEU A 43 -0.17 2.76 -2.62
N PHE A 44 -0.66 1.66 -2.07
CA PHE A 44 0.08 0.44 -1.78
C PHE A 44 -0.39 -0.62 -2.75
N ILE A 45 0.47 -1.03 -3.67
CA ILE A 45 0.14 -2.03 -4.67
C ILE A 45 0.98 -3.27 -4.35
N PHE A 46 0.32 -4.35 -3.98
CA PHE A 46 0.94 -5.65 -3.74
C PHE A 46 0.88 -6.46 -5.03
N THR A 47 2.05 -6.79 -5.56
CA THR A 47 2.18 -7.73 -6.68
C THR A 47 2.60 -9.09 -6.17
N ASN A 48 2.64 -10.09 -7.05
CA ASN A 48 3.26 -11.38 -6.75
C ASN A 48 4.79 -11.31 -6.51
N LYS A 49 5.44 -10.15 -6.68
CA LYS A 49 6.91 -9.99 -6.60
C LYS A 49 7.40 -8.92 -5.64
N ARG A 50 6.67 -7.81 -5.50
CA ARG A 50 7.10 -6.63 -4.74
C ARG A 50 5.91 -5.82 -4.25
N LEU A 51 6.17 -5.04 -3.22
CA LEU A 51 5.33 -3.92 -2.84
C LEU A 51 5.73 -2.71 -3.72
N ILE A 52 4.75 -2.06 -4.34
CA ILE A 52 4.95 -0.79 -5.03
C ILE A 52 4.22 0.29 -4.24
N LEU A 53 4.99 1.26 -3.73
CA LEU A 53 4.45 2.45 -3.07
C LEU A 53 4.36 3.56 -4.10
N VAL A 54 3.15 4.11 -4.24
CA VAL A 54 2.89 5.25 -5.12
C VAL A 54 2.62 6.47 -4.26
N ASP A 55 3.48 7.47 -4.34
CA ASP A 55 3.29 8.74 -3.65
C ASP A 55 2.91 9.82 -4.65
N LYS A 56 1.72 10.42 -4.50
CA LYS A 56 1.26 11.52 -5.37
C LYS A 56 1.67 12.85 -4.73
N GLN A 57 2.72 13.47 -5.28
CA GLN A 57 3.32 14.71 -4.79
C GLN A 57 2.72 15.98 -5.44
N GLY A 58 2.82 17.11 -4.73
CA GLY A 58 2.45 18.44 -5.21
C GLY A 58 0.95 18.76 -5.14
N LEU A 59 0.59 20.01 -5.45
CA LEU A 59 -0.80 20.50 -5.38
C LEU A 59 -1.68 19.95 -6.52
N SER A 60 -1.09 19.66 -7.68
CA SER A 60 -1.81 19.14 -8.85
C SER A 60 -1.93 17.61 -8.86
N GLY A 61 -1.20 16.91 -7.98
CA GLY A 61 -1.14 15.45 -7.94
C GLY A 61 -0.56 14.78 -9.19
N LYS A 62 -0.04 15.56 -10.14
CA LYS A 62 0.53 15.05 -11.41
C LYS A 62 1.93 14.45 -11.24
N LYS A 63 2.69 14.93 -10.27
CA LYS A 63 3.98 14.34 -9.94
C LYS A 63 3.71 13.13 -9.06
N MET A 64 4.23 11.98 -9.46
CA MET A 64 4.15 10.78 -8.66
C MET A 64 5.52 10.11 -8.58
N GLU A 65 5.77 9.47 -7.45
CA GLU A 65 6.92 8.61 -7.23
C GLU A 65 6.45 7.17 -7.14
N LEU A 66 7.15 6.27 -7.84
CA LEU A 66 6.92 4.83 -7.81
C LEU A 66 8.10 4.14 -7.13
N HIS A 67 7.94 3.78 -5.87
CA HIS A 67 8.98 3.11 -5.10
C HIS A 67 8.71 1.60 -5.05
N SER A 68 9.56 0.83 -5.72
CA SER A 68 9.47 -0.63 -5.78
C SER A 68 10.32 -1.31 -4.71
N ILE A 69 9.68 -2.13 -3.88
CA ILE A 69 10.33 -2.82 -2.75
C ILE A 69 10.10 -4.34 -2.90
N PRO A 70 11.10 -5.10 -3.38
CA PRO A 70 11.03 -6.56 -3.39
C PRO A 70 10.76 -7.11 -1.99
N TYR A 71 9.84 -8.06 -1.83
CA TYR A 71 9.47 -8.57 -0.50
C TYR A 71 10.66 -9.12 0.28
N LYS A 72 11.57 -9.83 -0.40
CA LYS A 72 12.82 -10.35 0.17
C LYS A 72 13.77 -9.30 0.76
N SER A 73 13.56 -8.02 0.43
CA SER A 73 14.36 -6.91 0.93
C SER A 73 13.76 -6.26 2.17
N ILE A 74 12.51 -6.59 2.52
CA ILE A 74 11.88 -6.12 3.75
C ILE A 74 12.43 -6.97 4.89
N THR A 75 13.14 -6.33 5.81
CA THR A 75 13.79 -7.02 6.93
C THR A 75 12.86 -7.14 8.14
N HIS A 76 12.10 -6.10 8.41
CA HIS A 76 11.10 -6.04 9.46
C HIS A 76 10.15 -4.86 9.21
N PHE A 77 9.01 -4.87 9.90
CA PHE A 77 7.99 -3.82 9.82
C PHE A 77 7.27 -3.69 11.16
N SER A 78 6.71 -2.52 11.43
CA SER A 78 5.93 -2.26 12.64
C SER A 78 4.75 -1.34 12.35
N ILE A 79 3.75 -1.40 13.23
CA ILE A 79 2.67 -0.42 13.28
C ILE A 79 2.75 0.31 14.61
N GLU A 80 2.53 1.62 14.58
CA GLU A 80 2.44 2.48 15.74
C GLU A 80 1.04 3.12 15.73
N THR A 81 0.21 2.75 16.69
CA THR A 81 -1.15 3.30 16.81
C THR A 81 -1.11 4.53 17.68
N ALA A 82 -1.73 5.62 17.24
CA ALA A 82 -2.00 6.73 18.12
C ALA A 82 -2.86 6.32 19.33
N GLY A 83 -2.58 6.93 20.48
CA GLY A 83 -3.44 6.84 21.67
C GLY A 83 -4.82 7.46 21.42
N THR A 84 -5.68 7.45 22.44
CA THR A 84 -7.12 7.77 22.35
C THR A 84 -7.45 9.13 21.70
N PHE A 85 -6.51 10.07 21.68
CA PHE A 85 -6.69 11.45 21.19
C PHE A 85 -6.03 11.76 19.84
N ASP A 86 -5.03 11.00 19.39
CA ASP A 86 -4.45 11.19 18.05
C ASP A 86 -5.18 10.31 17.03
N LEU A 87 -5.45 10.88 15.85
CA LEU A 87 -6.27 10.25 14.80
C LEU A 87 -5.43 9.42 13.82
N ASP A 88 -4.12 9.39 14.03
CA ASP A 88 -3.17 8.95 13.03
C ASP A 88 -2.40 7.71 13.51
N ALA A 89 -2.49 6.61 12.76
CA ALA A 89 -1.60 5.47 12.95
C ALA A 89 -0.46 5.54 11.92
N GLU A 90 0.66 4.90 12.20
CA GLU A 90 1.85 4.91 11.36
C GLU A 90 2.34 3.49 11.10
N MET A 91 2.68 3.18 9.84
CA MET A 91 3.38 1.96 9.46
C MET A 91 4.82 2.29 9.12
N LYS A 92 5.75 1.50 9.64
CA LYS A 92 7.18 1.61 9.40
C LYS A 92 7.68 0.34 8.73
N ILE A 93 8.39 0.48 7.62
CA ILE A 93 8.94 -0.65 6.85
C ILE A 93 10.45 -0.46 6.70
N TRP A 94 11.23 -1.42 7.18
CA TRP A 94 12.69 -1.41 7.05
C TRP A 94 13.15 -2.29 5.89
N ILE A 95 14.02 -1.73 5.07
CA ILE A 95 14.61 -2.41 3.92
C ILE A 95 16.07 -2.74 4.24
N SER A 96 16.56 -3.86 3.73
CA SER A 96 17.96 -4.24 3.86
C SER A 96 18.88 -3.09 3.47
N SER A 97 19.87 -2.81 4.33
CA SER A 97 20.87 -1.75 4.13
C SER A 97 20.37 -0.31 4.31
N THR A 98 19.18 -0.09 4.87
CA THR A 98 18.71 1.25 5.29
C THR A 98 18.44 1.30 6.79
N HIS A 99 18.99 2.30 7.49
CA HIS A 99 18.73 2.50 8.92
C HIS A 99 17.40 3.20 9.19
N THR A 100 16.98 4.09 8.28
CA THR A 100 15.71 4.80 8.35
C THR A 100 14.60 3.98 7.68
N PRO A 101 13.46 3.75 8.36
CA PRO A 101 12.31 3.09 7.76
C PRO A 101 11.64 4.01 6.74
N ILE A 102 10.85 3.38 5.87
CA ILE A 102 9.79 4.07 5.14
C ILE A 102 8.60 4.21 6.07
N GLU A 103 8.18 5.43 6.33
CA GLU A 103 7.08 5.77 7.22
C GLU A 103 5.87 6.20 6.40
N LYS A 104 4.70 5.60 6.68
CA LYS A 104 3.43 5.96 6.03
C LYS A 104 2.37 6.16 7.10
N LYS A 105 1.63 7.27 6.98
CA LYS A 105 0.59 7.67 7.93
C LYS A 105 -0.80 7.25 7.45
N PHE A 106 -1.63 6.90 8.41
CA PHE A 106 -2.97 6.38 8.23
C PHE A 106 -3.93 7.22 9.05
N ASN A 107 -5.08 7.56 8.50
CA ASN A 107 -6.17 8.13 9.29
C ASN A 107 -7.07 7.00 9.83
N LYS A 108 -7.95 7.31 10.79
CA LYS A 108 -8.89 6.34 11.40
C LYS A 108 -9.80 5.57 10.41
N SER A 109 -9.98 6.04 9.17
CA SER A 109 -10.84 5.35 8.20
C SER A 109 -10.19 4.11 7.57
N LEU A 110 -8.87 3.98 7.69
CA LEU A 110 -8.10 2.87 7.15
C LEU A 110 -7.87 1.81 8.22
N ASN A 111 -8.19 0.55 7.91
CA ASN A 111 -7.86 -0.57 8.78
C ASN A 111 -6.37 -0.91 8.67
N ILE A 112 -5.53 -0.25 9.49
CA ILE A 112 -4.08 -0.47 9.49
C ILE A 112 -3.70 -1.93 9.83
N TYR A 113 -4.51 -2.61 10.64
CA TYR A 113 -4.28 -4.01 11.01
C TYR A 113 -4.45 -4.95 9.83
N GLU A 114 -5.42 -4.67 8.95
CA GLU A 114 -5.58 -5.42 7.70
C GLU A 114 -4.34 -5.24 6.82
N LEU A 115 -3.88 -4.00 6.62
CA LEU A 115 -2.69 -3.77 5.80
C LEU A 115 -1.44 -4.43 6.40
N GLN A 116 -1.31 -4.45 7.73
CA GLN A 116 -0.24 -5.18 8.41
C GLN A 116 -0.30 -6.68 8.11
N SER A 117 -1.49 -7.27 8.20
CA SER A 117 -1.70 -8.70 7.93
C SER A 117 -1.41 -9.04 6.47
N VAL A 118 -1.87 -8.19 5.55
CA VAL A 118 -1.57 -8.32 4.12
C VAL A 118 -0.07 -8.22 3.88
N LEU A 119 0.62 -7.22 4.43
CA LEU A 119 2.07 -7.11 4.29
C LEU A 119 2.79 -8.36 4.81
N ALA A 120 2.36 -8.90 5.95
CA ALA A 120 2.89 -10.13 6.51
C ALA A 120 2.69 -11.33 5.56
N GLU A 121 1.53 -11.45 4.91
CA GLU A 121 1.23 -12.51 3.93
C GLU A 121 2.25 -12.55 2.78
N TYR A 122 2.78 -11.41 2.34
CA TYR A 122 3.77 -11.36 1.25
C TYR A 122 5.22 -11.44 1.72
N VAL A 123 5.54 -10.86 2.88
CA VAL A 123 6.91 -10.80 3.38
C VAL A 123 7.35 -12.12 4.00
N LEU A 124 6.42 -12.87 4.62
CA LEU A 124 6.72 -14.11 5.35
C LEU A 124 6.52 -15.39 4.49
N LYS A 125 6.45 -15.25 3.17
CA LYS A 125 6.36 -16.39 2.24
C LYS A 125 7.64 -17.20 2.17
#